data_AF-A0A945LIP8-F1
#
_entry.id   AF-A0A945LIP8-F1
#
_cell.length_a   1.000
_cell.length_b   1.000
_cell.length_c   1.000
_cell.angle_alpha   90.00
_cell.angle_beta   90.00
_cell.angle_gamma   90.00
#
_symmetry.space_group_name_H-M   'P 1'
#
loop_
_entity.id
_entity.type
_entity.pdbx_description
1 polymer ?
#
loop_
_entity_poly.entity_id
_entity_poly.type
_entity_poly.pdbx_seq_one_letter_code
_entity_poly.pdbx_strand_id
1 'polypeptide(L)'
;MFVGKLNDAQRRSFMALVTKMALADAKVKPEEVNVLEEFTATIGAGMKIPPEEIYGPTNVEVFDTRESRVIVILAMLVVAFSDEHFHIDESTVLNDTVAAFNFGGDELTRMRTWAQTNAAQFSDFQAIAGAK
;
A
#
# COMPACT_ATOMS: atom_id res chain seq x y z
N MET A 1 -8.95 -6.13 -6.33
CA MET A 1 -7.48 -6.11 -6.11
C MET A 1 -7.04 -7.38 -5.38
N PHE A 2 -5.84 -7.88 -5.64
CA PHE A 2 -5.30 -9.17 -5.14
C PHE A 2 -5.08 -9.23 -3.61
N VAL A 3 -5.22 -8.10 -2.90
CA VAL A 3 -5.21 -8.00 -1.42
C VAL A 3 -6.28 -8.88 -0.76
N GLY A 4 -7.35 -9.25 -1.47
CA GLY A 4 -8.35 -10.22 -0.98
C GLY A 4 -7.80 -11.62 -0.70
N LYS A 5 -6.60 -11.95 -1.17
CA LYS A 5 -5.88 -13.20 -0.86
C LYS A 5 -5.17 -13.17 0.50
N LEU A 6 -5.00 -11.98 1.10
CA LEU A 6 -4.46 -11.86 2.44
C LEU A 6 -5.50 -12.31 3.47
N ASN A 7 -5.03 -13.07 4.47
CA ASN A 7 -5.83 -13.36 5.66
C ASN A 7 -6.02 -12.08 6.51
N ASP A 8 -6.88 -12.16 7.52
CA ASP A 8 -7.25 -10.97 8.31
C ASP A 8 -6.08 -10.33 9.05
N ALA A 9 -5.13 -11.14 9.54
CA ALA A 9 -3.94 -10.63 10.23
C ALA A 9 -3.01 -9.89 9.24
N GLN A 10 -2.75 -10.51 8.08
CA GLN A 10 -1.98 -9.91 6.99
C GLN A 10 -2.63 -8.62 6.48
N ARG A 11 -3.95 -8.62 6.34
CA ARG A 11 -4.70 -7.45 5.89
C ARG A 11 -4.63 -6.32 6.91
N ARG A 12 -4.73 -6.62 8.20
CA ARG A 12 -4.56 -5.61 9.27
C ARG A 12 -3.19 -4.98 9.24
N SER A 13 -2.13 -5.78 9.16
CA SER A 13 -0.77 -5.26 9.11
C SER A 13 -0.47 -4.53 7.79
N PHE A 14 -1.07 -4.96 6.68
CA PHE A 14 -1.01 -4.22 5.41
C PHE A 14 -1.67 -2.84 5.54
N MET A 15 -2.85 -2.76 6.17
CA MET A 15 -3.49 -1.46 6.39
C MET A 15 -2.64 -0.56 7.29
N ALA A 16 -2.05 -1.10 8.36
CA ALA A 16 -1.14 -0.35 9.21
C ALA A 16 0.10 0.17 8.45
N LEU A 17 0.65 -0.63 7.55
CA LEU A 17 1.76 -0.24 6.65
C LEU A 17 1.39 0.92 5.74
N VAL A 18 0.21 0.84 5.10
CA VAL A 18 -0.26 1.90 4.20
C VAL A 18 -0.60 3.18 4.97
N THR A 19 -1.17 3.08 6.17
CA THR A 19 -1.39 4.24 7.05
C THR A 19 -0.08 4.86 7.51
N LYS A 20 0.92 4.06 7.90
CA LYS A 20 2.28 4.53 8.21
C LYS A 20 2.91 5.29 7.05
N MET A 21 2.76 4.72 5.85
CA MET A 21 3.28 5.28 4.62
C MET A 21 2.69 6.67 4.34
N ALA A 22 1.38 6.83 4.56
CA ALA A 22 0.70 8.12 4.45
C ALA A 22 1.13 9.14 5.52
N LEU A 23 1.24 8.70 6.77
CA LEU A 23 1.64 9.58 7.88
C LEU A 23 3.11 10.01 7.83
N ALA A 24 3.97 9.21 7.18
CA ALA A 24 5.38 9.52 7.02
C ALA A 24 5.62 10.68 6.05
N ASP A 25 4.70 10.92 5.12
CA ASP A 25 4.70 12.11 4.30
C ASP A 25 4.12 13.27 5.11
N ALA A 26 4.99 14.06 5.74
CA ALA A 26 4.59 15.18 6.61
C ALA A 26 3.87 16.33 5.87
N LYS A 27 3.53 16.14 4.59
CA LYS A 27 2.82 17.09 3.73
C LYS A 27 1.43 16.63 3.29
N VAL A 28 0.81 15.66 3.98
CA VAL A 28 -0.53 15.17 3.62
C VAL A 28 -1.48 16.31 3.31
N LYS A 29 -1.71 16.57 2.01
CA LYS A 29 -2.71 17.54 1.59
C LYS A 29 -4.09 16.91 1.80
N PRO A 30 -5.14 17.70 2.03
CA PRO A 30 -6.51 17.18 2.17
C PRO A 30 -6.97 16.28 1.00
N GLU A 31 -6.32 16.39 -0.16
CA GLU A 31 -6.57 15.61 -1.38
C GLU A 31 -6.06 14.15 -1.29
N GLU A 32 -5.04 13.87 -0.47
CA GLU A 32 -4.43 12.53 -0.30
C GLU A 32 -5.28 11.58 0.57
N VAL A 33 -6.24 12.16 1.31
CA VAL A 33 -7.14 11.43 2.20
C VAL A 33 -8.07 10.48 1.42
N ASN A 34 -8.40 10.79 0.16
CA ASN A 34 -9.38 10.01 -0.63
C ASN A 34 -8.92 8.60 -1.00
N VAL A 35 -7.66 8.42 -1.44
CA VAL A 35 -7.18 7.10 -1.91
C VAL A 35 -7.07 6.13 -0.74
N LEU A 36 -6.61 6.63 0.41
CA LEU A 36 -6.53 5.85 1.65
C LEU A 36 -7.91 5.54 2.19
N GLU A 37 -8.84 6.48 2.19
CA GLU A 37 -10.23 6.24 2.62
C GLU A 37 -10.91 5.20 1.72
N GLU A 38 -10.74 5.24 0.40
CA GLU A 38 -11.28 4.24 -0.52
C GLU A 38 -10.61 2.86 -0.37
N PHE A 39 -9.29 2.82 -0.16
CA PHE A 39 -8.58 1.58 0.16
C PHE A 39 -9.09 0.99 1.48
N THR A 40 -9.27 1.84 2.48
CA THR A 40 -9.80 1.45 3.80
C THR A 40 -11.25 1.00 3.71
N ALA A 41 -12.08 1.67 2.90
CA ALA A 41 -13.47 1.29 2.65
C ALA A 41 -13.60 -0.01 1.86
N THR A 42 -12.66 -0.29 0.95
CA THR A 42 -12.70 -1.48 0.09
C THR A 42 -12.07 -2.71 0.76
N ILE A 43 -11.00 -2.51 1.53
CA ILE A 43 -10.16 -3.59 2.07
C ILE A 43 -10.35 -3.74 3.59
N GLY A 44 -10.47 -2.61 4.29
CA GLY A 44 -10.48 -2.53 5.76
C GLY A 44 -11.86 -2.28 6.37
N ALA A 45 -12.97 -2.39 5.64
CA ALA A 45 -14.31 -2.09 6.16
C ALA A 45 -14.58 -2.85 7.48
N GLY A 46 -14.71 -2.11 8.58
CA GLY A 46 -14.95 -2.65 9.92
C GLY A 46 -13.71 -3.19 10.66
N MET A 47 -12.52 -3.12 10.08
CA MET A 47 -11.28 -3.58 10.70
C MET A 47 -10.71 -2.49 11.62
N LYS A 48 -10.67 -2.77 12.92
CA LYS A 48 -9.94 -1.92 13.88
C LYS A 48 -8.45 -2.20 13.77
N ILE A 49 -7.68 -1.17 13.46
CA ILE A 49 -6.22 -1.21 13.45
C ILE A 49 -5.75 -0.61 14.78
N PRO A 50 -5.07 -1.36 15.64
CA PRO A 50 -4.59 -0.84 16.91
C PRO A 50 -3.50 0.22 16.66
N PRO A 51 -3.46 1.32 17.44
CA PRO A 51 -2.42 2.35 17.29
C PRO A 51 -1.00 1.80 17.35
N GLU A 52 -0.77 0.73 18.10
CA GLU A 52 0.53 0.08 18.22
C GLU A 52 1.01 -0.52 16.88
N GLU A 53 0.11 -0.98 16.01
CA GLU A 53 0.48 -1.45 14.68
C GLU A 53 0.85 -0.29 13.73
N ILE A 54 0.31 0.92 13.98
CA ILE A 54 0.53 2.13 13.18
C ILE A 54 1.76 2.91 13.66
N TYR A 55 1.99 3.02 14.97
CA TYR A 55 3.09 3.81 15.52
C TYR A 55 4.27 2.96 16.02
N GLY A 56 4.06 1.65 16.20
CA GLY A 56 5.10 0.71 16.60
C GLY A 56 5.90 0.15 15.41
N PRO A 57 6.83 -0.78 15.68
CA PRO A 57 7.62 -1.44 14.65
C PRO A 57 6.73 -2.13 13.61
N THR A 58 7.18 -2.18 12.36
CA THR A 58 6.46 -2.89 11.31
C THR A 58 6.55 -4.40 11.52
N ASN A 59 5.40 -5.05 11.71
CA ASN A 59 5.31 -6.51 11.79
C ASN A 59 5.26 -7.12 10.39
N VAL A 60 6.43 -7.30 9.78
CA VAL A 60 6.58 -7.96 8.47
C VAL A 60 6.45 -9.48 8.53
N GLU A 61 6.60 -10.08 9.72
CA GLU A 61 6.64 -11.55 9.89
C GLU A 61 5.29 -12.21 9.61
N VAL A 62 4.19 -11.47 9.74
CA VAL A 62 2.84 -11.93 9.40
C VAL A 62 2.70 -12.30 7.91
N PHE A 63 3.57 -11.76 7.06
CA PHE A 63 3.68 -12.10 5.65
C PHE A 63 4.65 -13.28 5.47
N ASP A 64 4.18 -14.43 5.93
CA ASP A 64 4.92 -15.69 6.03
C ASP A 64 5.18 -16.37 4.68
N THR A 65 4.38 -16.07 3.66
CA THR A 65 4.53 -16.64 2.31
C THR A 65 5.09 -15.64 1.32
N ARG A 66 5.83 -16.13 0.32
CA ARG A 66 6.30 -15.30 -0.81
C ARG A 66 5.14 -14.62 -1.53
N GLU A 67 4.01 -15.31 -1.70
CA GLU A 67 2.81 -14.73 -2.31
C GLU A 67 2.32 -13.51 -1.50
N SER A 68 2.17 -13.65 -0.18
CA SER A 68 1.73 -12.53 0.68
C SER A 68 2.67 -11.33 0.63
N ARG A 69 3.99 -11.55 0.60
CA ARG A 69 5.00 -10.48 0.49
C ARG A 69 4.93 -9.76 -0.85
N VAL A 70 4.77 -10.50 -1.95
CA VAL A 70 4.59 -9.92 -3.29
C VAL A 70 3.31 -9.10 -3.35
N ILE A 71 2.21 -9.62 -2.79
CA ILE A 71 0.94 -8.91 -2.70
C ILE A 71 1.12 -7.57 -1.95
N VAL A 72 1.80 -7.57 -0.81
CA VAL A 72 2.02 -6.34 -0.03
C VAL A 72 2.80 -5.31 -0.83
N ILE A 73 3.93 -5.69 -1.43
CA ILE A 73 4.76 -4.74 -2.19
C ILE A 73 4.01 -4.19 -3.40
N LEU A 74 3.34 -5.04 -4.18
CA LEU A 74 2.55 -4.58 -5.33
C LEU A 74 1.42 -3.64 -4.89
N ALA A 75 0.76 -3.95 -3.77
CA ALA A 75 -0.32 -3.12 -3.26
C ALA A 75 0.17 -1.76 -2.75
N MET A 76 1.27 -1.73 -1.98
CA MET A 76 1.90 -0.49 -1.53
C MET A 76 2.37 0.36 -2.71
N LEU A 77 2.96 -0.26 -3.74
CA LEU A 77 3.37 0.45 -4.95
C LEU A 77 2.18 1.02 -5.73
N VAL A 78 1.06 0.31 -5.83
CA VAL A 78 -0.15 0.86 -6.48
C VAL A 78 -0.65 2.08 -5.72
N VAL A 79 -0.76 2.01 -4.39
CA VAL A 79 -1.13 3.18 -3.57
C VAL A 79 -0.17 4.34 -3.81
N ALA A 80 1.13 4.06 -3.78
CA ALA A 80 2.18 5.04 -4.02
C ALA A 80 2.14 5.69 -5.41
N PHE A 81 1.75 4.96 -6.46
CA PHE A 81 1.66 5.52 -7.81
C PHE A 81 0.31 6.17 -8.11
N SER A 82 -0.73 5.83 -7.34
CA SER A 82 -2.05 6.44 -7.46
C SER A 82 -2.13 7.82 -6.80
N ASP A 83 -1.20 8.14 -5.91
CA ASP A 83 -1.07 9.45 -5.32
C ASP A 83 -0.06 10.30 -6.10
N GLU A 84 -0.51 11.42 -6.67
CA GLU A 84 0.32 12.33 -7.45
C GLU A 84 1.42 13.01 -6.61
N HIS A 85 1.27 13.03 -5.28
CA HIS A 85 2.23 13.64 -4.35
C HIS A 85 3.19 12.63 -3.74
N PHE A 86 2.90 11.33 -3.84
CA PHE A 86 3.72 10.32 -3.20
C PHE A 86 4.95 9.98 -4.04
N HIS A 87 6.11 10.40 -3.55
CA HIS A 87 7.40 10.02 -4.14
C HIS A 87 7.90 8.72 -3.50
N ILE A 88 7.86 7.61 -4.27
CA ILE A 88 8.32 6.28 -3.84
C ILE A 88 9.70 6.29 -3.21
N ASP A 89 10.62 7.09 -3.74
CA ASP A 89 12.00 7.15 -3.27
C ASP A 89 12.13 7.90 -1.92
N GLU A 90 11.09 8.60 -1.46
CA GLU A 90 11.02 9.28 -0.17
C GLU A 90 10.35 8.42 0.92
N SER A 91 9.69 7.32 0.53
CA SER A 91 8.99 6.44 1.47
C SER A 91 9.93 5.47 2.19
N THR A 92 10.35 5.86 3.39
CA THR A 92 11.15 5.00 4.28
C THR A 92 10.39 3.69 4.60
N VAL A 93 9.07 3.74 4.77
CA VAL A 93 8.23 2.57 5.09
C VAL A 93 8.25 1.51 3.98
N LEU A 94 8.12 1.93 2.72
CA LEU A 94 8.17 1.00 1.58
C LEU A 94 9.57 0.40 1.44
N ASN A 95 10.61 1.22 1.55
CA ASN A 95 12.00 0.78 1.44
C ASN A 95 12.37 -0.23 2.54
N ASP A 96 11.98 0.04 3.79
CA ASP A 96 12.18 -0.87 4.93
C ASP A 96 11.44 -2.20 4.72
N THR A 97 10.23 -2.15 4.18
CA THR A 97 9.42 -3.34 3.91
C THR A 97 10.04 -4.19 2.79
N VAL A 98 10.52 -3.57 1.71
CA VAL A 98 11.25 -4.24 0.63
C VAL A 98 12.52 -4.92 1.14
N ALA A 99 13.30 -4.20 1.96
CA ALA A 99 14.52 -4.72 2.58
C ALA A 99 14.22 -5.92 3.49
N ALA A 100 13.17 -5.82 4.31
CA ALA A 100 12.76 -6.89 5.21
C ALA A 100 12.28 -8.16 4.48
N PHE A 101 11.67 -8.01 3.30
CA PHE A 101 11.27 -9.14 2.46
C PHE A 101 12.39 -9.72 1.60
N ASN A 102 13.55 -9.06 1.56
CA ASN A 102 14.74 -9.48 0.81
C ASN A 102 14.47 -9.64 -0.70
N PHE A 103 13.71 -8.70 -1.29
CA PHE A 103 13.52 -8.67 -2.75
C PHE A 103 14.73 -8.06 -3.45
N GLY A 104 15.17 -8.69 -4.54
CA GLY A 104 16.27 -8.19 -5.37
C GLY A 104 15.86 -7.03 -6.30
N GLY A 105 16.85 -6.30 -6.82
CA GLY A 105 16.64 -5.14 -7.69
C GLY A 105 15.82 -5.43 -8.96
N ASP A 106 16.06 -6.57 -9.62
CA ASP A 106 15.31 -6.97 -10.81
C ASP A 106 13.84 -7.31 -10.49
N GLU A 107 13.59 -7.90 -9.32
CA GLU A 107 12.23 -8.24 -8.89
C GLU A 107 11.45 -6.96 -8.57
N LEU A 108 12.07 -6.05 -7.83
CA LEU A 108 11.47 -4.77 -7.49
C LEU A 108 11.18 -3.93 -8.74
N THR A 109 12.08 -3.93 -9.73
CA THR A 109 11.86 -3.25 -11.01
C THR A 109 10.61 -3.77 -11.71
N ARG A 110 10.44 -5.10 -11.79
CA ARG A 110 9.23 -5.70 -12.39
C ARG A 110 7.96 -5.34 -11.62
N MET A 111 8.02 -5.35 -10.29
CA MET A 111 6.90 -4.96 -9.42
C MET A 111 6.53 -3.49 -9.63
N ARG A 112 7.51 -2.59 -9.74
CA ARG A 112 7.30 -1.16 -10.03
C ARG A 112 6.60 -0.97 -11.37
N THR A 113 7.11 -1.55 -12.45
CA THR A 113 6.49 -1.43 -13.79
C THR A 113 5.06 -1.95 -13.80
N TRP A 114 4.80 -3.09 -13.15
CA TRP A 114 3.46 -3.64 -13.04
C TRP A 114 2.53 -2.70 -12.28
N ALA A 115 2.98 -2.16 -11.14
CA ALA A 115 2.17 -1.30 -10.29
C ALA A 115 1.84 0.04 -10.96
N GLN A 116 2.78 0.67 -11.68
CA GLN A 116 2.53 1.89 -12.46
C GLN A 116 1.41 1.69 -13.48
N THR A 117 1.46 0.59 -14.22
CA THR A 117 0.44 0.26 -15.22
C THR A 117 -0.94 0.09 -14.57
N ASN A 118 -1.01 -0.55 -13.40
CA ASN A 118 -2.28 -0.80 -12.71
C ASN A 118 -2.81 0.45 -11.99
N ALA A 119 -1.93 1.30 -11.45
CA ALA A 119 -2.32 2.57 -10.85
C ALA A 119 -2.98 3.51 -11.89
N ALA A 120 -2.42 3.56 -13.10
CA ALA A 120 -3.03 4.30 -14.21
C ALA A 120 -4.44 3.77 -14.54
N GLN A 121 -4.61 2.45 -14.65
CA GLN A 121 -5.92 1.84 -14.88
C GLN A 121 -6.93 2.12 -13.75
N PHE A 122 -6.46 2.20 -12.51
CA PHE A 122 -7.30 2.51 -11.36
C PHE A 122 -7.76 3.96 -11.37
N SER A 123 -6.86 4.89 -11.68
CA SER A 123 -7.19 6.32 -11.87
C SER A 123 -8.17 6.52 -13.05
N ASP A 124 -7.92 5.86 -14.18
CA ASP A 124 -8.83 5.86 -15.34
C ASP A 124 -10.23 5.33 -14.97
N PHE A 125 -10.30 4.24 -14.20
CA PHE A 125 -11.57 3.72 -13.71
C PHE A 125 -12.29 4.73 -12.82
N GLN A 126 -11.58 5.40 -11.90
CA GLN A 126 -12.17 6.43 -11.04
C GLN A 126 -12.70 7.61 -11.87
N ALA A 127 -11.96 8.06 -12.88
CA ALA A 127 -12.42 9.12 -13.79
C ALA A 127 -13.71 8.73 -14.52
N ILE A 128 -13.82 7.47 -14.97
CA ILE A 128 -15.03 6.94 -15.63
C ILE A 128 -16.19 6.78 -14.63
N ALA A 129 -15.93 6.22 -13.45
CA ALA A 129 -16.95 5.95 -12.44
C ALA A 129 -17.43 7.20 -11.70
N GLY A 130 -16.56 8.21 -11.58
CA GLY A 130 -16.82 9.50 -10.95
C GLY A 130 -17.42 10.56 -11.89
N ALA A 131 -17.41 10.33 -13.21
CA ALA A 131 -18.11 11.18 -14.18
C ALA A 131 -19.63 11.00 -14.03
N LYS A 132 -20.25 11.85 -13.20
CA LYS A 132 -21.69 12.15 -13.21
C LYS A 132 -21.94 13.51 -13.84
#